data_AF-X1C885-F1
#
_entry.id   AF-X1C885-F1
#
_cell.length_a   1.000
_cell.length_b   1.000
_cell.length_c   1.000
_cell.angle_alpha   90.00
_cell.angle_beta   90.00
_cell.angle_gamma   90.00
#
_symmetry.space_group_name_H-M   'P 1'
#
loop_
_entity.id
_entity.type
_entity.pdbx_description
1 polymer ?
#
loop_
_entity_poly.entity_id
_entity_poly.type
_entity_poly.pdbx_seq_one_letter_code
_entity_poly.pdbx_strand_id
1 'polypeptide(L)'
;GSLPNLKKLINSGLYSKNCITDFPALTYPTQVSMMTGTYTGNYLEELCHGVPSFHWMDRNENPPFLRSYNSVGSDERIQIYKLNDDLGNNCKTLFEMVGEGNTASISQFISRGANYLFPERKTKLILYYLLIKHSYNINKYITKANLVAVKKLLKTFENPKKFFETKEAPIASNLLFLSSDIMMHLYGFDSELYKLNLFHIDKALGILLEGLDKLGYLEETIIAISSDHGNYKANTLGDFGNF
;
A
#
# COMPACT_ATOMS: atom_id res chain seq x y z
N GLY A 1 -17.67 -14.64 -7.06
CA GLY A 1 -16.34 -14.81 -7.67
C GLY A 1 -15.67 -16.07 -7.14
N SER A 2 -14.53 -16.44 -7.73
CA SER A 2 -13.76 -17.66 -7.42
C SER A 2 -12.79 -17.51 -6.23
N LEU A 3 -12.81 -16.37 -5.55
CA LEU A 3 -11.91 -16.03 -4.43
C LEU A 3 -12.67 -16.32 -3.11
N PRO A 4 -12.46 -17.49 -2.46
CA PRO A 4 -13.32 -17.94 -1.36
C PRO A 4 -13.21 -17.09 -0.10
N ASN A 5 -12.03 -16.57 0.25
CA ASN A 5 -11.87 -15.78 1.48
C ASN A 5 -12.50 -14.40 1.34
N LEU A 6 -12.28 -13.73 0.21
CA LEU A 6 -12.99 -12.49 -0.13
C LEU A 6 -14.50 -12.72 -0.22
N LYS A 7 -14.95 -13.82 -0.83
CA LYS A 7 -16.38 -14.17 -0.88
C LYS A 7 -16.97 -14.34 0.52
N LYS A 8 -16.23 -14.96 1.45
CA LYS A 8 -16.65 -15.08 2.85
C LYS A 8 -16.86 -13.70 3.47
N LEU A 9 -15.88 -12.79 3.35
CA LEU A 9 -15.98 -11.43 3.89
C LEU A 9 -17.13 -10.63 3.27
N ILE A 10 -17.36 -10.76 1.95
CA ILE A 10 -18.51 -10.13 1.27
C ILE A 10 -19.83 -10.65 1.83
N ASN A 11 -19.93 -11.95 2.09
CA ASN A 11 -21.16 -12.57 2.59
C ASN A 11 -21.44 -12.27 4.07
N SER A 12 -20.40 -12.00 4.86
CA SER A 12 -20.50 -11.76 6.31
C SER A 12 -20.29 -10.30 6.70
N GLY A 13 -20.13 -9.39 5.74
CA GLY A 13 -19.77 -7.99 5.97
C GLY A 13 -20.47 -7.02 5.04
N LEU A 14 -19.93 -5.80 4.94
CA LEU A 14 -20.42 -4.78 4.02
C LEU A 14 -19.63 -4.82 2.70
N TYR A 15 -20.33 -4.67 1.59
CA TYR A 15 -19.73 -4.71 0.26
C TYR A 15 -20.33 -3.62 -0.63
N SER A 16 -19.45 -2.86 -1.28
CA SER A 16 -19.82 -2.00 -2.41
C SER A 16 -19.26 -2.59 -3.70
N LYS A 17 -20.09 -2.59 -4.74
CA LYS A 17 -19.67 -3.06 -6.07
C LYS A 17 -18.57 -2.19 -6.67
N ASN A 18 -18.65 -0.88 -6.45
CA ASN A 18 -17.72 0.12 -6.99
C ASN A 18 -17.29 1.08 -5.88
N CYS A 19 -16.07 1.59 -5.98
CA CYS A 19 -15.55 2.67 -5.14
C CYS A 19 -15.07 3.79 -6.05
N ILE A 20 -15.44 5.04 -5.76
CA ILE A 20 -14.94 6.22 -6.47
C ILE A 20 -13.60 6.59 -5.85
N THR A 21 -12.58 6.73 -6.69
CA THR A 21 -11.20 7.02 -6.29
C THR A 21 -10.85 8.49 -6.51
N ASP A 22 -9.70 8.93 -6.02
CA ASP A 22 -9.19 10.28 -6.29
C ASP A 22 -8.81 10.46 -7.77
N PHE A 23 -8.65 11.71 -8.20
CA PHE A 23 -8.09 12.07 -9.49
C PHE A 23 -6.70 12.73 -9.34
N PRO A 24 -5.66 12.23 -10.02
CA PRO A 24 -5.68 11.10 -10.94
C PRO A 24 -5.72 9.75 -10.21
N ALA A 25 -6.40 8.75 -10.82
CA ALA A 25 -6.51 7.39 -10.30
C ALA A 25 -5.19 6.61 -10.42
N LEU A 26 -4.20 7.03 -9.63
CA LEU A 26 -2.85 6.50 -9.54
C LEU A 26 -2.53 6.14 -8.08
N THR A 27 -1.58 5.23 -7.90
CA THR A 27 -1.17 4.68 -6.61
C THR A 27 -0.94 5.73 -5.54
N TYR A 28 0.02 6.66 -5.69
CA TYR A 28 0.40 7.55 -4.58
C TYR A 28 -0.53 8.74 -4.30
N PRO A 29 -1.21 9.40 -5.25
CA PRO A 29 -2.26 10.33 -4.85
C PRO A 29 -3.39 9.58 -4.13
N THR A 30 -3.88 8.47 -4.68
CA THR A 30 -5.07 7.80 -4.10
C THR A 30 -4.78 7.06 -2.80
N GLN A 31 -3.65 6.35 -2.67
CA GLN A 31 -3.30 5.69 -1.40
C GLN A 31 -3.09 6.72 -0.27
N VAL A 32 -2.58 7.90 -0.58
CA VAL A 32 -2.49 8.97 0.40
C VAL A 32 -3.89 9.46 0.77
N SER A 33 -4.82 9.63 -0.19
CA SER A 33 -6.21 9.95 0.12
C SER A 33 -6.87 8.89 1.01
N MET A 34 -6.64 7.60 0.73
CA MET A 34 -7.15 6.50 1.54
C MET A 34 -6.62 6.54 2.98
N MET A 35 -5.35 6.91 3.17
CA MET A 35 -4.71 6.95 4.47
C MET A 35 -4.97 8.24 5.24
N THR A 36 -5.42 9.31 4.59
CA THR A 36 -5.62 10.62 5.23
C THR A 36 -7.06 11.10 5.25
N GLY A 37 -7.95 10.49 4.45
CA GLY A 37 -9.32 10.97 4.24
C GLY A 37 -9.39 12.33 3.54
N THR A 38 -8.30 12.80 2.93
CA THR A 38 -8.23 14.10 2.25
C THR A 38 -7.96 13.93 0.76
N TYR A 39 -8.18 14.98 -0.03
CA TYR A 39 -7.94 15.00 -1.47
C TYR A 39 -6.56 15.58 -1.79
N THR A 40 -6.19 15.52 -3.07
CA THR A 40 -5.01 16.18 -3.62
C THR A 40 -5.21 17.70 -3.73
N GLY A 41 -4.30 18.53 -3.20
CA GLY A 41 -4.46 19.99 -3.25
C GLY A 41 -3.20 20.78 -2.87
N ASN A 42 -3.37 22.06 -2.58
CA ASN A 42 -2.31 22.90 -2.01
C ASN A 42 -2.40 22.92 -0.48
N TYR A 43 -1.58 22.10 0.19
CA TYR A 43 -1.67 21.94 1.65
C TYR A 43 -1.32 23.21 2.44
N LEU A 44 -0.78 24.25 1.80
CA LEU A 44 -0.55 25.55 2.40
C LEU A 44 -1.84 26.39 2.49
N GLU A 45 -2.85 26.09 1.68
CA GLU A 45 -4.07 26.90 1.52
C GLU A 45 -5.33 26.15 1.96
N GLU A 46 -5.34 24.81 1.88
CA GLU A 46 -6.54 24.00 2.13
C GLU A 46 -6.22 22.66 2.80
N LEU A 47 -7.21 22.08 3.50
CA LEU A 47 -7.10 20.77 4.15
C LEU A 47 -6.99 19.65 3.09
N CYS A 48 -5.76 19.28 2.76
CA CYS A 48 -5.44 18.30 1.73
C CYS A 48 -4.08 17.63 2.04
N HIS A 49 -3.76 16.53 1.37
CA HIS A 49 -2.50 15.82 1.64
C HIS A 49 -1.32 16.32 0.80
N GLY A 50 -1.56 17.08 -0.27
CA GLY A 50 -0.49 17.76 -1.01
C GLY A 50 0.34 16.90 -1.97
N VAL A 51 -0.01 15.62 -2.17
CA VAL A 51 0.73 14.70 -3.06
C VAL A 51 -0.02 14.53 -4.37
N PRO A 52 0.36 15.22 -5.45
CA PRO A 52 -0.48 15.33 -6.64
C PRO A 52 -0.37 14.17 -7.63
N SER A 53 0.73 13.42 -7.59
CA SER A 53 1.01 12.37 -8.56
C SER A 53 2.16 11.49 -8.07
N PHE A 54 2.41 10.41 -8.82
CA PHE A 54 3.61 9.59 -8.67
C PHE A 54 4.89 10.37 -9.02
N HIS A 55 4.79 11.24 -10.03
CA HIS A 55 5.85 12.11 -10.53
C HIS A 55 5.33 13.56 -10.54
N TRP A 56 6.02 14.47 -9.87
CA TRP A 56 5.58 15.86 -9.79
C TRP A 56 6.75 16.81 -9.52
N MET A 57 6.59 18.06 -9.93
CA MET A 57 7.56 19.12 -9.67
C MET A 57 7.12 19.90 -8.44
N ASP A 58 8.07 20.15 -7.53
CA ASP A 58 7.82 21.01 -6.38
C ASP A 58 7.46 22.43 -6.83
N ARG A 59 6.63 23.09 -6.01
CA ARG A 59 6.10 24.43 -6.31
C ARG A 59 6.54 25.47 -5.28
N ASN A 60 7.22 25.07 -4.22
CA ASN A 60 7.49 25.88 -3.04
C ASN A 60 8.97 26.29 -2.92
N GLU A 61 9.88 25.56 -3.56
CA GLU A 61 11.32 25.81 -3.56
C GLU A 61 11.81 26.42 -4.89
N ASN A 62 12.87 27.24 -4.81
CA ASN A 62 13.57 27.79 -5.97
C ASN A 62 15.08 27.47 -5.88
N PRO A 63 15.65 26.66 -6.79
CA PRO A 63 14.98 26.03 -7.94
C PRO A 63 14.04 24.88 -7.52
N PRO A 64 12.98 24.60 -8.30
CA PRO A 64 12.08 23.49 -8.00
C PRO A 64 12.78 22.15 -8.17
N PHE A 65 12.44 21.18 -7.33
CA PHE A 65 12.92 19.81 -7.45
C PHE A 65 11.89 18.89 -8.11
N LEU A 66 12.37 17.90 -8.85
CA LEU A 66 11.53 16.81 -9.37
C LEU A 66 11.38 15.72 -8.30
N ARG A 67 10.14 15.43 -7.90
CA ARG A 67 9.78 14.27 -7.09
C ARG A 67 9.35 13.12 -8.00
N SER A 68 9.89 11.93 -7.73
CA SER A 68 9.58 10.71 -8.48
C SER A 68 9.69 9.50 -7.57
N TYR A 69 8.57 8.93 -7.13
CA TYR A 69 8.58 7.95 -6.04
C TYR A 69 9.18 6.57 -6.42
N ASN A 70 9.51 6.30 -7.69
CA ASN A 70 10.23 5.09 -8.12
C ASN A 70 11.73 5.33 -8.36
N SER A 71 12.27 6.50 -8.01
CA SER A 71 13.66 6.85 -8.30
C SER A 71 14.49 7.13 -7.05
N VAL A 72 15.79 7.34 -7.28
CA VAL A 72 16.72 7.89 -6.31
C VAL A 72 16.90 9.37 -6.62
N GLY A 73 16.87 10.21 -5.58
CA GLY A 73 17.07 11.65 -5.73
C GLY A 73 18.49 12.07 -6.02
N SER A 74 18.65 13.35 -6.32
CA SER A 74 19.95 14.04 -6.31
C SER A 74 20.65 13.97 -4.95
N ASP A 75 19.88 13.82 -3.86
CA ASP A 75 20.39 13.61 -2.50
C ASP A 75 20.66 12.13 -2.17
N GLU A 76 20.74 11.27 -3.19
CA GLU A 76 20.98 9.82 -3.08
C GLU A 76 19.94 9.05 -2.24
N ARG A 77 18.85 9.70 -1.83
CA ARG A 77 17.75 9.08 -1.08
C ARG A 77 16.73 8.51 -2.05
N ILE A 78 16.32 7.27 -1.80
CA ILE A 78 15.18 6.66 -2.48
C ILE A 78 13.93 7.47 -2.14
N GLN A 79 13.31 8.00 -3.18
CA GLN A 79 12.30 9.05 -3.07
C GLN A 79 11.01 8.55 -2.42
N ILE A 80 10.65 7.26 -2.56
CA ILE A 80 9.46 6.71 -1.90
C ILE A 80 9.43 6.93 -0.38
N TYR A 81 10.60 6.98 0.26
CA TYR A 81 10.66 7.19 1.70
C TYR A 81 10.45 8.64 2.12
N LYS A 82 10.45 9.57 1.15
CA LYS A 82 10.12 10.98 1.39
C LYS A 82 8.62 11.24 1.33
N LEU A 83 7.81 10.24 0.94
CA LEU A 83 6.36 10.39 0.82
C LEU A 83 5.74 10.94 2.12
N ASN A 84 6.21 10.49 3.29
CA ASN A 84 5.74 11.00 4.59
C ASN A 84 6.22 12.42 4.92
N ASP A 85 7.39 12.80 4.40
CA ASP A 85 7.93 14.16 4.53
C ASP A 85 7.19 15.14 3.60
N ASP A 86 6.72 14.63 2.45
CA ASP A 86 5.97 15.40 1.45
C ASP A 86 4.48 15.61 1.83
N LEU A 87 3.95 14.87 2.81
CA LEU A 87 2.57 15.01 3.26
C LEU A 87 2.35 16.36 3.95
N GLY A 88 1.30 17.07 3.54
CA GLY A 88 0.87 18.30 4.19
C GLY A 88 0.73 18.16 5.71
N ASN A 89 1.15 19.18 6.46
CA ASN A 89 1.09 19.20 7.93
C ASN A 89 -0.32 19.41 8.48
N ASN A 90 -1.27 19.78 7.63
CA ASN A 90 -2.66 20.00 8.00
C ASN A 90 -3.54 18.74 7.86
N CYS A 91 -3.03 17.66 7.25
CA CYS A 91 -3.69 16.36 7.25
C CYS A 91 -3.11 15.43 8.31
N LYS A 92 -3.89 14.45 8.75
CA LYS A 92 -3.43 13.35 9.60
C LYS A 92 -3.51 12.05 8.81
N THR A 93 -2.57 11.14 9.01
CA THR A 93 -2.75 9.76 8.54
C THR A 93 -3.65 8.98 9.49
N LEU A 94 -4.13 7.81 9.06
CA LEU A 94 -4.83 6.82 9.88
C LEU A 94 -4.12 6.61 11.22
N PHE A 95 -2.79 6.48 11.20
CA PHE A 95 -1.99 6.20 12.40
C PHE A 95 -1.95 7.39 13.37
N GLU A 96 -2.08 8.62 12.88
CA GLU A 96 -2.18 9.83 13.69
C GLU A 96 -3.63 10.07 14.20
N MET A 97 -4.64 9.50 13.53
CA MET A 97 -6.05 9.64 13.89
C MET A 97 -6.50 8.67 14.99
N VAL A 98 -5.94 7.45 15.03
CA VAL A 98 -6.39 6.37 15.93
C VAL A 98 -6.02 6.60 17.41
N GLY A 99 -5.16 7.57 17.70
CA GLY A 99 -4.81 7.97 19.06
C GLY A 99 -3.74 7.07 19.69
N GLU A 100 -3.79 6.93 21.02
CA GLU A 100 -2.80 6.17 21.77
C GLU A 100 -2.98 4.66 21.61
N GLY A 101 -1.94 3.99 21.12
CA GLY A 101 -1.90 2.54 20.99
C GLY A 101 -0.87 2.12 19.95
N ASN A 102 -0.63 0.81 19.85
CA ASN A 102 0.34 0.29 18.90
C ASN A 102 -0.22 0.33 17.48
N THR A 103 0.61 0.71 16.51
CA THR A 103 0.21 0.79 15.11
C THR A 103 1.25 0.17 14.18
N ALA A 104 0.80 -0.53 13.15
CA ALA A 104 1.67 -1.26 12.23
C ALA A 104 1.38 -0.93 10.75
N SER A 105 2.41 -0.50 10.03
CA SER A 105 2.37 -0.36 8.56
C SER A 105 3.19 -1.47 7.91
N ILE A 106 2.52 -2.34 7.14
CA ILE A 106 3.13 -3.50 6.49
C ILE A 106 3.09 -3.31 4.98
N SER A 107 4.27 -3.15 4.37
CA SER A 107 4.47 -2.90 2.93
C SER A 107 3.84 -1.60 2.42
N GLN A 108 3.27 -0.77 3.28
CA GLN A 108 2.73 0.54 2.95
C GLN A 108 3.72 1.66 3.33
N PHE A 109 3.91 2.60 2.41
CA PHE A 109 4.84 3.71 2.53
C PHE A 109 4.24 4.96 3.17
N ILE A 110 2.92 5.13 3.11
CA ILE A 110 2.21 6.17 3.87
C ILE A 110 2.08 5.69 5.32
N SER A 111 2.97 6.14 6.18
CA SER A 111 3.18 5.57 7.53
C SER A 111 3.56 6.60 8.59
N ARG A 112 3.39 7.90 8.32
CA ARG A 112 3.58 8.96 9.32
C ARG A 112 2.71 8.64 10.54
N GLY A 113 3.30 8.60 11.73
CA GLY A 113 2.62 8.20 12.98
C GLY A 113 2.65 6.69 13.31
N ALA A 114 3.08 5.81 12.41
CA ALA A 114 3.13 4.37 12.70
C ALA A 114 4.25 4.01 13.68
N ASN A 115 3.97 3.13 14.66
CA ASN A 115 4.99 2.66 15.61
C ASN A 115 5.90 1.59 15.01
N TYR A 116 5.37 0.77 14.10
CA TYR A 116 6.13 -0.28 13.42
C TYR A 116 5.95 -0.22 11.90
N LEU A 117 7.07 -0.30 11.17
CA LEU A 117 7.10 -0.29 9.70
C LEU A 117 7.83 -1.53 9.18
N PHE A 118 7.21 -2.21 8.22
CA PHE A 118 7.82 -3.30 7.47
C PHE A 118 7.87 -2.99 5.97
N PRO A 119 9.02 -3.19 5.29
CA PRO A 119 10.30 -3.68 5.81
C PRO A 119 11.05 -2.65 6.67
N GLU A 120 11.77 -3.12 7.70
CA GLU A 120 12.44 -2.23 8.67
C GLU A 120 13.66 -1.52 8.10
N ARG A 121 14.24 -2.08 7.03
CA ARG A 121 15.47 -1.57 6.40
C ARG A 121 15.23 -1.32 4.93
N LYS A 122 15.65 -0.14 4.46
CA LYS A 122 15.55 0.27 3.06
C LYS A 122 16.26 -0.72 2.11
N THR A 123 17.39 -1.28 2.53
CA THR A 123 18.16 -2.27 1.75
C THR A 123 17.39 -3.56 1.47
N LYS A 124 16.55 -4.03 2.40
CA LYS A 124 15.68 -5.20 2.16
C LYS A 124 14.67 -4.93 1.05
N LEU A 125 14.13 -3.72 1.01
CA LEU A 125 13.19 -3.31 -0.02
C LEU A 125 13.88 -3.14 -1.38
N ILE A 126 15.06 -2.52 -1.42
CA ILE A 126 15.86 -2.41 -2.66
C ILE A 126 16.13 -3.80 -3.23
N LEU A 127 16.61 -4.72 -2.39
CA LEU A 127 16.86 -6.10 -2.82
C LEU A 127 15.59 -6.77 -3.35
N TYR A 128 14.45 -6.55 -2.68
CA TYR A 128 13.16 -7.05 -3.14
C TYR A 128 12.77 -6.50 -4.53
N TYR A 129 12.87 -5.18 -4.74
CA TYR A 129 12.60 -4.57 -6.05
C TYR A 129 13.56 -5.05 -7.13
N LEU A 130 14.86 -5.19 -6.82
CA LEU A 130 15.85 -5.71 -7.75
C LEU A 130 15.53 -7.15 -8.16
N LEU A 131 15.11 -7.99 -7.21
CA LEU A 131 14.69 -9.38 -7.48
C LEU A 131 13.42 -9.43 -8.33
N ILE A 132 12.45 -8.54 -8.11
CA ILE A 132 11.26 -8.45 -8.97
C ILE A 132 11.65 -8.02 -10.38
N LYS A 133 12.46 -6.97 -10.51
CA LYS A 133 12.79 -6.34 -11.80
C LYS A 133 13.68 -7.22 -12.68
N HIS A 134 14.59 -7.98 -12.10
CA HIS A 134 15.62 -8.71 -12.87
C HIS A 134 15.50 -10.23 -12.80
N SER A 135 14.48 -10.78 -12.12
CA SER A 135 14.29 -12.23 -12.06
C SER A 135 13.29 -12.74 -13.08
N TYR A 136 13.70 -13.77 -13.82
CA TYR A 136 12.81 -14.62 -14.61
C TYR A 136 11.72 -15.32 -13.78
N ASN A 137 11.89 -15.43 -12.45
CA ASN A 137 10.97 -16.11 -11.53
C ASN A 137 10.12 -15.14 -10.69
N ILE A 138 9.71 -14.01 -11.25
CA ILE A 138 8.98 -12.94 -10.56
C ILE A 138 7.78 -13.45 -9.74
N ASN A 139 7.00 -14.40 -10.28
CA ASN A 139 5.84 -15.01 -9.62
C ASN A 139 6.18 -15.62 -8.25
N LYS A 140 7.32 -16.30 -8.16
CA LYS A 140 7.79 -16.95 -6.93
C LYS A 140 8.15 -15.91 -5.86
N TYR A 141 8.82 -14.83 -6.25
CA TYR A 141 9.21 -13.77 -5.32
C TYR A 141 8.01 -12.97 -4.82
N ILE A 142 7.08 -12.66 -5.71
CA ILE A 142 5.81 -12.00 -5.39
C ILE A 142 4.99 -12.83 -4.39
N THR A 143 4.80 -14.12 -4.67
CA THR A 143 4.11 -15.06 -3.78
C THR A 143 4.74 -15.06 -2.39
N LYS A 144 6.07 -15.16 -2.33
CA LYS A 144 6.82 -15.14 -1.07
C LYS A 144 6.64 -13.81 -0.33
N ALA A 145 6.65 -12.68 -1.02
CA ALA A 145 6.52 -11.37 -0.38
C ALA A 145 5.13 -11.15 0.22
N ASN A 146 4.07 -11.53 -0.49
CA ASN A 146 2.69 -11.50 0.03
C ASN A 146 2.57 -12.32 1.32
N LEU A 147 3.13 -13.54 1.33
CA LEU A 147 3.14 -14.39 2.53
C LEU A 147 3.97 -13.80 3.67
N VAL A 148 5.12 -13.19 3.36
CA VAL A 148 5.96 -12.54 4.37
C VAL A 148 5.24 -11.34 4.98
N ALA A 149 4.55 -10.54 4.18
CA ALA A 149 3.79 -9.39 4.64
C ALA A 149 2.67 -9.83 5.62
N VAL A 150 1.84 -10.80 5.24
CA VAL A 150 0.80 -11.37 6.11
C VAL A 150 1.38 -11.94 7.40
N LYS A 151 2.43 -12.77 7.30
CA LYS A 151 3.08 -13.35 8.49
C LYS A 151 3.71 -12.29 9.38
N LYS A 152 4.18 -11.18 8.79
CA LYS A 152 4.75 -10.10 9.59
C LYS A 152 3.67 -9.35 10.35
N LEU A 153 2.52 -9.09 9.73
CA LEU A 153 1.36 -8.56 10.42
C LEU A 153 0.92 -9.48 11.56
N LEU A 154 0.70 -10.77 11.30
CA LEU A 154 0.31 -11.71 12.37
C LEU A 154 1.28 -11.71 13.55
N LYS A 155 2.59 -11.64 13.29
CA LYS A 155 3.60 -11.57 14.35
C LYS A 155 3.47 -10.36 15.26
N THR A 156 2.94 -9.23 14.78
CA THR A 156 2.70 -8.07 15.64
C THR A 156 1.58 -8.32 16.64
N PHE A 157 0.63 -9.22 16.34
CA PHE A 157 -0.39 -9.69 17.27
C PHE A 157 0.12 -10.81 18.17
N GLU A 158 0.90 -11.77 17.63
CA GLU A 158 1.44 -12.90 18.40
C GLU A 158 2.47 -12.47 19.46
N ASN A 159 3.33 -11.50 19.12
CA ASN A 159 4.48 -11.11 19.93
C ASN A 159 4.69 -9.58 19.93
N PRO A 160 3.71 -8.78 20.36
CA PRO A 160 3.70 -7.32 20.24
C PRO A 160 4.94 -6.66 20.83
N LYS A 161 5.45 -7.15 21.96
CA LYS A 161 6.65 -6.61 22.62
C LYS A 161 7.93 -6.64 21.77
N LYS A 162 7.98 -7.45 20.70
CA LYS A 162 9.10 -7.47 19.74
C LYS A 162 9.05 -6.32 18.74
N PHE A 163 7.90 -5.67 18.60
CA PHE A 163 7.61 -4.66 17.59
C PHE A 163 7.26 -3.31 18.21
N PHE A 164 6.75 -3.32 19.44
CA PHE A 164 6.25 -2.14 20.13
C PHE A 164 6.79 -2.04 21.56
N GLU A 165 6.63 -0.86 22.16
CA GLU A 165 7.03 -0.61 23.53
C GLU A 165 6.12 -1.29 24.54
N THR A 166 4.83 -1.46 24.23
CA THR A 166 3.87 -2.17 25.09
C THR A 166 3.72 -3.63 24.68
N LYS A 167 2.95 -4.41 25.46
CA LYS A 167 2.60 -5.80 25.16
C LYS A 167 1.23 -5.94 24.48
N GLU A 168 0.62 -4.83 24.08
CA GLU A 168 -0.71 -4.82 23.46
C GLU A 168 -0.61 -5.08 21.94
N ALA A 169 -1.61 -5.75 21.38
CA ALA A 169 -1.74 -5.87 19.93
C ALA A 169 -1.92 -4.48 19.27
N PRO A 170 -1.62 -4.33 17.97
CA PRO A 170 -1.82 -3.05 17.30
C PRO A 170 -3.31 -2.71 17.18
N ILE A 171 -3.68 -1.50 17.60
CA ILE A 171 -5.05 -0.96 17.48
C ILE A 171 -5.39 -0.58 16.03
N ALA A 172 -4.37 -0.32 15.21
CA ALA A 172 -4.53 -0.05 13.78
C ALA A 172 -3.39 -0.66 12.98
N SER A 173 -3.73 -1.34 11.89
CA SER A 173 -2.76 -1.91 10.98
C SER A 173 -3.15 -1.64 9.54
N ASN A 174 -2.16 -1.36 8.69
CA ASN A 174 -2.37 -1.33 7.24
C ASN A 174 -1.45 -2.34 6.55
N LEU A 175 -1.99 -3.05 5.57
CA LEU A 175 -1.27 -4.04 4.77
C LEU A 175 -1.49 -3.77 3.28
N LEU A 176 -0.40 -3.52 2.54
CA LEU A 176 -0.46 -3.33 1.09
C LEU A 176 0.05 -4.57 0.34
N PHE A 177 -0.79 -5.13 -0.53
CA PHE A 177 -0.39 -6.15 -1.51
C PHE A 177 0.02 -5.48 -2.83
N LEU A 178 1.31 -5.13 -2.97
CA LEU A 178 1.85 -4.52 -4.19
C LEU A 178 1.74 -5.41 -5.45
N SER A 179 1.53 -6.72 -5.27
CA SER A 179 1.67 -7.66 -6.37
C SER A 179 0.58 -7.59 -7.42
N SER A 180 -0.66 -7.25 -7.04
CA SER A 180 -1.77 -7.20 -8.00
C SER A 180 -1.48 -6.19 -9.10
N ASP A 181 -1.02 -5.00 -8.71
CA ASP A 181 -0.67 -3.92 -9.64
C ASP A 181 0.54 -4.28 -10.51
N ILE A 182 1.62 -4.79 -9.90
CA ILE A 182 2.81 -5.24 -10.65
C ILE A 182 2.45 -6.30 -11.69
N MET A 183 1.68 -7.32 -11.30
CA MET A 183 1.29 -8.42 -12.19
C MET A 183 0.36 -7.94 -13.29
N MET A 184 -0.54 -7.01 -12.97
CA MET A 184 -1.41 -6.38 -13.95
C MET A 184 -0.59 -5.59 -14.98
N HIS A 185 0.38 -4.78 -14.55
CA HIS A 185 1.20 -3.99 -15.48
C HIS A 185 2.07 -4.86 -16.39
N LEU A 186 2.57 -5.99 -15.89
CA LEU A 186 3.45 -6.88 -16.66
C LEU A 186 2.70 -7.78 -17.65
N TYR A 187 1.50 -8.21 -17.30
CA TYR A 187 0.79 -9.27 -18.05
C TYR A 187 -0.60 -8.88 -18.54
N GLY A 188 -1.18 -7.78 -18.05
CA GLY A 188 -2.55 -7.37 -18.33
C GLY A 188 -3.59 -7.97 -17.37
N PHE A 189 -4.70 -7.27 -17.16
CA PHE A 189 -5.76 -7.66 -16.21
C PHE A 189 -6.53 -8.93 -16.61
N ASP A 190 -6.50 -9.32 -17.88
CA ASP A 190 -7.18 -10.51 -18.41
C ASP A 190 -6.28 -11.76 -18.40
N SER A 191 -4.98 -11.60 -18.13
CA SER A 191 -4.00 -12.68 -18.13
C SER A 191 -4.25 -13.72 -17.03
N GLU A 192 -3.88 -14.97 -17.33
CA GLU A 192 -3.91 -16.06 -16.35
C GLU A 192 -2.96 -15.80 -15.17
N LEU A 193 -1.80 -15.20 -15.44
CA LEU A 193 -0.80 -14.87 -14.41
C LEU A 193 -1.32 -13.85 -13.40
N TYR A 194 -2.02 -12.81 -13.87
CA TYR A 194 -2.69 -11.86 -12.97
C TYR A 194 -3.80 -12.53 -12.15
N LYS A 195 -4.65 -13.35 -12.78
CA LYS A 195 -5.72 -14.09 -12.08
C LYS A 195 -5.14 -15.03 -11.02
N LEU A 196 -4.08 -15.77 -11.32
CA LEU A 196 -3.37 -16.62 -10.37
C LEU A 196 -2.78 -15.81 -9.20
N ASN A 197 -2.31 -14.58 -9.44
CA ASN A 197 -1.88 -13.69 -8.38
C ASN A 197 -3.04 -13.30 -7.44
N LEU A 198 -4.23 -13.03 -7.97
CA LEU A 198 -5.42 -12.75 -7.15
C LEU A 198 -5.82 -13.95 -6.29
N PHE A 199 -5.78 -15.17 -6.84
CA PHE A 199 -5.99 -16.40 -6.06
C PHE A 199 -4.95 -16.54 -4.93
N HIS A 200 -3.70 -16.18 -5.21
CA HIS A 200 -2.66 -16.20 -4.19
C HIS A 200 -2.90 -15.15 -3.09
N ILE A 201 -3.29 -13.93 -3.44
CA ILE A 201 -3.64 -12.88 -2.46
C ILE A 201 -4.82 -13.34 -1.60
N ASP A 202 -5.86 -13.93 -2.19
CA ASP A 202 -7.00 -14.48 -1.45
C ASP A 202 -6.58 -15.58 -0.46
N LYS A 203 -5.67 -16.48 -0.88
CA LYS A 203 -5.09 -17.48 0.03
C LYS A 203 -4.28 -16.85 1.16
N ALA A 204 -3.49 -15.81 0.87
CA ALA A 204 -2.72 -15.09 1.88
C ALA A 204 -3.64 -14.36 2.87
N LEU A 205 -4.75 -13.79 2.40
CA LEU A 205 -5.81 -13.24 3.23
C LEU A 205 -6.41 -14.32 4.14
N GLY A 206 -6.71 -15.52 3.61
CA GLY A 206 -7.17 -16.64 4.44
C GLY A 206 -6.22 -16.97 5.60
N ILE A 207 -4.91 -16.98 5.35
CA ILE A 207 -3.89 -17.17 6.40
C ILE A 207 -3.96 -16.06 7.46
N LEU A 208 -4.17 -14.80 7.05
CA LEU A 208 -4.33 -13.68 7.98
C LEU A 208 -5.58 -13.88 8.86
N LEU A 209 -6.73 -14.18 8.25
CA LEU A 209 -8.00 -14.36 8.95
C LEU A 209 -7.92 -15.53 9.95
N GLU A 210 -7.42 -16.69 9.52
CA GLU A 210 -7.22 -17.84 10.41
C GLU A 210 -6.21 -17.55 11.53
N GLY A 211 -5.17 -16.76 11.26
CA GLY A 211 -4.19 -16.37 12.25
C GLY A 211 -4.78 -15.45 13.32
N LEU A 212 -5.56 -14.45 12.91
CA LEU A 212 -6.28 -13.57 13.84
C LEU A 212 -7.31 -14.34 14.66
N ASP A 213 -8.02 -15.29 14.05
CA ASP A 213 -9.01 -16.14 14.71
C ASP A 213 -8.38 -16.99 15.82
N LYS A 214 -7.27 -17.67 15.50
CA LYS A 214 -6.52 -18.48 16.47
C LYS A 214 -5.97 -17.66 17.64
N LEU A 215 -5.71 -16.37 17.42
CA LEU A 215 -5.24 -15.45 18.45
C LEU A 215 -6.38 -14.77 19.22
N GLY A 216 -7.64 -15.01 18.82
CA GLY A 216 -8.83 -14.41 19.43
C GLY A 216 -9.13 -12.99 18.97
N TYR A 217 -8.46 -12.47 17.94
CA TYR A 217 -8.63 -11.09 17.47
C TYR A 217 -9.61 -10.93 16.30
N LEU A 218 -10.02 -12.01 15.63
CA LEU A 218 -10.80 -11.89 14.39
C LEU A 218 -12.14 -11.17 14.61
N GLU A 219 -12.90 -11.57 15.64
CA GLU A 219 -14.23 -10.98 15.94
C GLU A 219 -14.13 -9.59 16.59
N GLU A 220 -12.95 -9.21 17.10
CA GLU A 220 -12.69 -7.89 17.69
C GLU A 220 -12.05 -6.90 16.69
N THR A 221 -11.77 -7.34 15.45
CA THR A 221 -11.08 -6.55 14.45
C THR A 221 -12.00 -6.17 13.29
N ILE A 222 -12.12 -4.88 13.01
CA ILE A 222 -12.72 -4.42 11.75
C ILE A 222 -11.70 -4.60 10.63
N ILE A 223 -12.05 -5.42 9.65
CA ILE A 223 -11.21 -5.66 8.47
C ILE A 223 -11.81 -4.95 7.26
N ALA A 224 -11.12 -3.90 6.79
CA ALA A 224 -11.45 -3.21 5.56
C ALA A 224 -10.50 -3.65 4.43
N ILE A 225 -11.07 -4.02 3.28
CA ILE A 225 -10.31 -4.36 2.07
C ILE A 225 -10.75 -3.44 0.95
N SER A 226 -9.80 -2.77 0.31
CA SER A 226 -10.05 -1.83 -0.78
C SER A 226 -8.88 -1.82 -1.77
N SER A 227 -9.03 -1.05 -2.85
CA SER A 227 -8.02 -0.80 -3.89
C SER A 227 -7.93 0.70 -4.13
N ASP A 228 -6.74 1.17 -4.47
CA ASP A 228 -6.46 2.56 -4.84
C ASP A 228 -6.98 2.91 -6.23
N HIS A 229 -6.90 1.99 -7.19
CA HIS A 229 -7.48 2.20 -8.52
C HIS A 229 -7.89 0.89 -9.19
N GLY A 230 -8.63 1.04 -10.29
CA GLY A 230 -8.90 -0.02 -11.25
C GLY A 230 -7.83 -0.09 -12.34
N ASN A 231 -8.16 -0.76 -13.45
CA ASN A 231 -7.31 -0.79 -14.62
C ASN A 231 -8.14 -0.81 -15.92
N TYR A 232 -7.52 -0.41 -17.03
CA TYR A 232 -8.08 -0.42 -18.37
C TYR A 232 -7.02 -0.89 -19.38
N LYS A 233 -7.46 -1.56 -20.46
CA LYS A 233 -6.57 -2.03 -21.54
C LYS A 233 -6.23 -0.87 -22.46
N ALA A 234 -4.97 -0.44 -22.49
CA ALA A 234 -4.49 0.47 -23.53
C ALA A 234 -4.56 -0.21 -24.90
N ASN A 235 -5.36 0.37 -25.82
CA ASN A 235 -5.50 -0.17 -27.19
C ASN A 235 -4.37 0.28 -28.13
N THR A 236 -3.77 1.43 -27.85
CA THR A 236 -2.72 2.05 -28.68
C THR A 236 -1.64 2.63 -27.77
N LEU A 237 -0.38 2.46 -28.17
CA LEU A 237 0.72 3.23 -27.59
C LEU A 237 0.62 4.66 -28.13
N GLY A 238 0.57 5.66 -27.24
CA GLY A 238 0.64 7.06 -27.67
C GLY A 238 2.02 7.36 -28.26
N ASP A 239 2.06 7.88 -29.48
CA ASP A 239 3.27 8.40 -30.11
C ASP A 239 3.33 9.91 -29.90
N PHE A 240 4.16 10.34 -28.95
CA PHE A 240 4.38 11.76 -28.65
C PHE A 240 5.31 12.44 -29.67
N GLY A 241 5.82 11.73 -30.68
CA GLY A 241 6.68 12.27 -31.73
C GLY A 241 5.94 12.98 -32.88
N ASN A 242 4.60 12.94 -32.90
CA ASN A 242 3.76 13.53 -33.94
C ASN A 242 2.94 14.76 -33.47
N PHE A 243 3.47 15.54 -32.52
CA PHE A 243 2.94 16.87 -32.18
C PHE A 243 3.62 17.97 -32.99
#